data_AF-A0A969G4S2-F1
#
_entry.id   AF-A0A969G4S2-F1
#
_cell.length_a   1.000
_cell.length_b   1.000
_cell.length_c   1.000
_cell.angle_alpha   90.00
_cell.angle_beta   90.00
_cell.angle_gamma   90.00
#
_symmetry.space_group_name_H-M   'P 1'
#
loop_
_entity.id
_entity.type
_entity.pdbx_description
1 polymer ?
#
loop_
_entity_poly.entity_id
_entity_poly.type
_entity_poly.pdbx_seq_one_letter_code
_entity_poly.pdbx_strand_id
1 'polypeptide(L)'
;MATYRPQPLPINLGPSSFKAKVVTRIRPEGFRLNQVTALGTATMNLGQGQVNATRWQLDRGELSAEVNLNNLNLRALYPTIPEQLASGNLAGQGTVQTRIDNGQGNLQTKGRFTVDTAFGRTNVQRFTLQQDQWQALASTSIANLGRLAPSLAPLGRANGTFTLDGNLTTKQITGSGLAEMAGGTITAENIAIDPQTWAAEIKTRNVNLAPIANLTSPAIANSSFAIAGLMGDVTPETLTLKGKGQIRLGQGQIAIDRFNLQDGRWQGGATAQNLDPKTFKLPFAQNLGGSSPGVRPDQKL
;
A
#
# COMPACT_ATOMS: atom_id res chain seq x y z
N MET A 1 16.86 -37.32 -15.60
CA MET A 1 16.88 -35.90 -16.05
C MET A 1 15.59 -35.23 -15.59
N ALA A 2 15.65 -34.32 -14.63
CA ALA A 2 14.48 -33.53 -14.25
C ALA A 2 14.35 -32.38 -15.26
N THR A 3 13.34 -32.44 -16.13
CA THR A 3 12.95 -31.33 -17.00
C THR A 3 12.36 -30.23 -16.13
N TYR A 4 13.13 -29.18 -15.86
CA TYR A 4 12.61 -27.92 -15.33
C TYR A 4 11.65 -27.33 -16.36
N ARG A 5 10.34 -27.39 -16.06
CA ARG A 5 9.34 -26.60 -16.78
C ARG A 5 9.23 -25.27 -16.05
N PRO A 6 9.76 -24.16 -16.58
CA PRO A 6 9.51 -22.86 -15.98
C PRO A 6 7.99 -22.66 -15.92
N GLN A 7 7.46 -22.42 -14.72
CA GLN A 7 6.09 -21.93 -14.60
C GLN A 7 6.00 -20.63 -15.41
N PRO A 8 4.97 -20.47 -16.27
CA PRO A 8 4.78 -19.21 -16.97
C PRO A 8 4.66 -18.11 -15.93
N LEU A 9 5.42 -17.04 -16.13
CA LEU A 9 5.32 -15.86 -15.27
C LEU A 9 3.86 -15.39 -15.27
N PRO A 10 3.33 -14.93 -14.12
CA PRO A 10 1.93 -14.51 -14.00
C PRO A 10 1.60 -13.23 -14.79
N ILE A 11 2.54 -12.72 -15.58
CA ILE A 11 2.43 -11.52 -16.42
C ILE A 11 3.02 -11.81 -17.80
N ASN A 12 2.37 -11.30 -18.84
CA ASN A 12 2.87 -11.40 -20.21
C ASN A 12 4.08 -10.46 -20.36
N LEU A 13 5.25 -11.03 -20.63
CA LEU A 13 6.45 -10.26 -20.95
C LEU A 13 6.39 -9.84 -22.43
N GLY A 14 6.44 -8.54 -22.69
CA GLY A 14 6.55 -8.03 -24.04
C GLY A 14 7.89 -8.39 -24.70
N PRO A 15 8.09 -8.05 -25.98
CA PRO A 15 9.37 -8.28 -26.65
C PRO A 15 10.51 -7.66 -25.85
N SER A 16 11.58 -8.44 -25.65
CA SER A 16 12.75 -8.08 -24.84
C SER A 16 14.00 -8.10 -25.70
N SER A 17 14.94 -7.19 -25.39
CA SER A 17 16.22 -7.09 -26.07
C SER A 17 17.37 -7.08 -25.05
N PHE A 18 18.46 -7.75 -25.40
CA PHE A 18 19.58 -7.97 -24.49
C PHE A 18 20.89 -7.80 -25.24
N LYS A 19 21.81 -7.02 -24.66
CA LYS A 19 23.17 -6.84 -25.18
C LYS A 19 24.16 -7.18 -24.08
N ALA A 20 25.04 -8.14 -24.34
CA ALA A 20 26.00 -8.63 -23.35
C ALA A 20 27.37 -8.87 -23.96
N LYS A 21 28.40 -8.55 -23.19
CA LYS A 21 29.75 -9.06 -23.35
C LYS A 21 29.94 -10.18 -22.34
N VAL A 22 30.04 -11.41 -22.83
CA VAL A 22 30.17 -12.60 -21.99
C VAL A 22 31.61 -13.10 -22.03
N VAL A 23 32.19 -13.35 -20.85
CA VAL A 23 33.47 -14.02 -20.69
C VAL A 23 33.21 -15.32 -19.93
N THR A 24 33.30 -16.44 -20.64
CA THR A 24 33.15 -17.76 -20.02
C THR A 24 34.48 -18.49 -20.07
N ARG A 25 34.76 -19.28 -19.03
CA ARG A 25 35.83 -20.28 -19.08
C ARG A 25 35.15 -21.66 -19.00
N ILE A 26 34.73 -22.16 -20.17
CA ILE A 26 34.05 -23.46 -20.26
C ILE A 26 35.09 -24.56 -20.02
N ARG A 27 34.89 -25.38 -18.98
CA ARG A 27 35.63 -26.64 -18.80
C ARG A 27 34.92 -27.76 -19.57
N PRO A 28 35.61 -28.86 -19.93
CA PRO A 28 35.02 -29.99 -20.66
C PRO A 28 33.83 -30.66 -19.95
N GLU A 29 33.68 -30.44 -18.64
CA GLU A 29 32.71 -31.10 -17.75
C GLU A 29 31.30 -30.47 -17.75
N GLY A 30 31.04 -29.55 -18.69
CA GLY A 30 29.73 -28.93 -18.94
C GLY A 30 29.56 -27.51 -18.38
N PHE A 31 28.58 -26.79 -18.90
CA PHE A 31 28.27 -25.41 -18.52
C PHE A 31 27.74 -25.32 -17.08
N ARG A 32 28.24 -24.34 -16.31
CA ARG A 32 27.73 -23.98 -14.99
C ARG A 32 27.65 -22.45 -14.88
N LEU A 33 26.55 -21.91 -14.36
CA LEU A 33 26.36 -20.46 -14.26
C LEU A 33 27.36 -19.83 -13.29
N ASN A 34 27.77 -20.57 -12.26
CA ASN A 34 28.84 -20.15 -11.36
C ASN A 34 30.25 -20.10 -11.99
N GLN A 35 30.39 -20.36 -13.30
CA GLN A 35 31.64 -20.21 -14.05
C GLN A 35 31.54 -19.10 -15.11
N VAL A 36 30.42 -18.37 -15.14
CA VAL A 36 30.17 -17.30 -16.11
C VAL A 36 30.47 -15.96 -15.46
N THR A 37 31.21 -15.12 -16.18
CA THR A 37 31.26 -13.69 -15.93
C THR A 37 30.68 -12.97 -17.15
N ALA A 38 29.77 -12.02 -16.94
CA ALA A 38 29.18 -11.27 -18.03
C ALA A 38 28.88 -9.83 -17.61
N LEU A 39 28.93 -8.91 -18.57
CA LEU A 39 28.59 -7.51 -18.38
C LEU A 39 27.68 -7.07 -19.52
N GLY A 40 26.70 -6.21 -19.25
CA GLY A 40 25.87 -5.70 -20.34
C GLY A 40 24.78 -4.73 -19.97
N THR A 41 23.82 -4.64 -20.88
CA THR A 41 22.55 -3.93 -20.71
C THR A 41 21.38 -4.81 -21.18
N ALA A 42 20.22 -4.63 -20.59
CA ALA A 42 19.00 -5.30 -20.99
C ALA A 42 17.83 -4.31 -20.99
N THR A 43 16.93 -4.47 -21.96
CA THR A 43 15.67 -3.73 -22.03
C THR A 43 14.54 -4.72 -22.21
N MET A 44 13.54 -4.64 -21.34
CA MET A 44 12.36 -5.48 -21.37
C MET A 44 11.12 -4.60 -21.46
N ASN A 45 10.27 -4.86 -22.44
CA ASN A 45 8.94 -4.24 -22.46
C ASN A 45 8.05 -4.94 -21.43
N LEU A 46 7.48 -4.16 -20.52
CA LEU A 46 6.67 -4.67 -19.41
C LEU A 46 5.53 -3.70 -19.12
N GLY A 47 4.29 -4.21 -19.12
CA GLY A 47 3.12 -3.40 -18.77
C GLY A 47 2.99 -2.14 -19.62
N GLN A 48 3.19 -2.23 -20.94
CA GLN A 48 3.20 -1.07 -21.88
C GLN A 48 4.32 -0.04 -21.65
N GLY A 49 5.23 -0.27 -20.71
CA GLY A 49 6.44 0.51 -20.50
C GLY A 49 7.71 -0.30 -20.70
N GLN A 50 8.83 0.19 -20.16
CA GLN A 50 10.14 -0.44 -20.27
C GLN A 50 10.83 -0.59 -18.92
N VAL A 51 11.47 -1.74 -18.72
CA VAL A 51 12.43 -2.00 -17.66
C VAL A 51 13.81 -2.08 -18.29
N ASN A 52 14.70 -1.18 -17.88
CA ASN A 52 16.07 -1.11 -18.37
C ASN A 52 17.02 -1.53 -17.26
N ALA A 53 17.68 -2.68 -17.43
CA ALA A 53 18.80 -3.09 -16.59
C ALA A 53 20.10 -2.57 -17.19
N THR A 54 20.71 -1.57 -16.56
CA THR A 54 21.98 -0.97 -16.98
C THR A 54 23.11 -1.46 -16.09
N ARG A 55 24.32 -1.50 -16.67
CA ARG A 55 25.54 -1.90 -15.96
C ARG A 55 25.39 -3.25 -15.24
N TRP A 56 24.62 -4.17 -15.82
CA TRP A 56 24.42 -5.45 -15.14
C TRP A 56 25.69 -6.29 -15.24
N GLN A 57 26.02 -6.98 -14.15
CA GLN A 57 27.17 -7.84 -14.04
C GLN A 57 26.70 -9.19 -13.50
N LEU A 58 27.07 -10.27 -14.18
CA LEU A 58 27.05 -11.62 -13.63
C LEU A 58 28.48 -11.98 -13.26
N ASP A 59 28.74 -12.34 -12.01
CA ASP A 59 29.98 -12.98 -11.58
C ASP A 59 29.67 -14.23 -10.79
N ARG A 60 29.96 -15.40 -11.38
CA ARG A 60 29.89 -16.70 -10.71
C ARG A 60 28.55 -16.95 -9.99
N GLY A 61 27.44 -16.62 -10.64
CA GLY A 61 26.08 -16.82 -10.13
C GLY A 61 25.50 -15.63 -9.38
N GLU A 62 26.28 -14.57 -9.13
CA GLU A 62 25.79 -13.30 -8.61
C GLU A 62 25.47 -12.35 -9.75
N LEU A 63 24.21 -12.00 -9.93
CA LEU A 63 23.76 -10.96 -10.85
C LEU A 63 23.57 -9.65 -10.08
N SER A 64 24.20 -8.56 -10.50
CA SER A 64 23.90 -7.20 -10.03
C SER A 64 23.48 -6.33 -11.21
N ALA A 65 22.59 -5.35 -10.97
CA ALA A 65 22.20 -4.38 -11.98
C ALA A 65 21.69 -3.08 -11.37
N GLU A 66 21.82 -1.99 -12.11
CA GLU A 66 20.98 -0.81 -11.95
C GLU A 66 19.72 -1.01 -12.79
N VAL A 67 18.56 -0.71 -12.22
CA VAL A 67 17.27 -0.91 -12.89
C VAL A 67 16.57 0.42 -13.01
N ASN A 68 16.12 0.78 -14.20
CA ASN A 68 15.28 1.93 -14.47
C ASN A 68 13.92 1.45 -14.97
N LEU A 69 12.85 1.92 -14.33
CA LEU A 69 11.46 1.68 -14.69
C LEU A 69 10.95 2.90 -15.43
N ASN A 70 10.46 2.71 -16.65
CA ASN A 70 9.99 3.79 -17.49
C ASN A 70 8.56 3.49 -17.92
N ASN A 71 7.63 4.30 -17.40
CA ASN A 71 6.25 4.34 -17.87
C ASN A 71 5.50 3.00 -17.78
N LEU A 72 5.72 2.22 -16.71
CA LEU A 72 5.03 0.94 -16.55
C LEU A 72 3.57 1.19 -16.13
N ASN A 73 2.63 0.67 -16.89
CA ASN A 73 1.21 0.76 -16.58
C ASN A 73 0.84 -0.34 -15.57
N LEU A 74 0.42 0.05 -14.36
CA LEU A 74 0.01 -0.88 -13.31
C LEU A 74 -1.18 -1.75 -13.70
N ARG A 75 -2.17 -1.19 -14.39
CA ARG A 75 -3.37 -1.90 -14.85
C ARG A 75 -3.01 -3.01 -15.85
N ALA A 76 -2.00 -2.77 -16.69
CA ALA A 76 -1.51 -3.76 -17.63
C ALA A 76 -0.78 -4.93 -16.94
N LEU A 77 -0.23 -4.71 -15.73
CA LEU A 77 0.45 -5.73 -14.93
C LEU A 77 -0.51 -6.46 -13.99
N TYR A 78 -1.48 -5.73 -13.44
CA TYR A 78 -2.45 -6.23 -12.48
C TYR A 78 -3.86 -5.78 -12.89
N PRO A 79 -4.56 -6.56 -13.75
CA PRO A 79 -5.86 -6.18 -14.27
C PRO A 79 -6.96 -6.02 -13.21
N THR A 80 -6.78 -6.63 -12.03
CA THR A 80 -7.72 -6.56 -10.90
C THR A 80 -7.39 -5.46 -9.89
N ILE A 81 -6.37 -4.63 -10.16
CA ILE A 81 -6.01 -3.54 -9.26
C ILE A 81 -7.14 -2.50 -9.17
N PRO A 82 -7.49 -1.98 -7.98
CA PRO A 82 -8.52 -0.94 -7.83
C PRO A 82 -8.24 0.27 -8.73
N GLU A 83 -9.28 0.88 -9.30
CA GLU A 83 -9.14 1.98 -10.28
C GLU A 83 -8.33 3.15 -9.73
N GLN A 84 -8.49 3.46 -8.44
CA GLN A 84 -7.76 4.53 -7.75
C GLN A 84 -6.25 4.28 -7.78
N LEU A 85 -5.83 3.01 -7.62
CA LEU A 85 -4.43 2.59 -7.64
C LEU A 85 -3.92 2.26 -9.06
N ALA A 86 -4.83 1.99 -10.00
CA ALA A 86 -4.53 1.79 -11.40
C ALA A 86 -4.10 3.09 -12.12
N SER A 87 -4.39 4.24 -11.51
CA SER A 87 -4.18 5.54 -12.13
C SER A 87 -2.68 5.85 -12.33
N GLY A 88 -2.34 6.23 -13.56
CA GLY A 88 -1.00 6.64 -13.99
C GLY A 88 0.02 5.51 -14.16
N ASN A 89 1.24 5.92 -14.50
CA ASN A 89 2.34 5.02 -14.82
C ASN A 89 3.40 5.05 -13.73
N LEU A 90 4.06 3.92 -13.51
CA LEU A 90 5.23 3.81 -12.66
C LEU A 90 6.48 4.21 -13.42
N ALA A 91 7.26 5.08 -12.80
CA ALA A 91 8.63 5.33 -13.19
C ALA A 91 9.52 5.18 -11.96
N GLY A 92 10.81 4.94 -12.15
CA GLY A 92 11.68 4.79 -11.00
C GLY A 92 13.05 4.26 -11.35
N GLN A 93 13.88 4.15 -10.33
CA GLN A 93 15.23 3.62 -10.46
C GLN A 93 15.64 2.88 -9.20
N GLY A 94 16.58 1.96 -9.32
CA GLY A 94 17.06 1.20 -8.20
C GLY A 94 18.25 0.33 -8.52
N THR A 95 18.63 -0.47 -7.53
CA THR A 95 19.67 -1.48 -7.66
C THR A 95 19.10 -2.82 -7.24
N VAL A 96 19.55 -3.87 -7.92
CA VAL A 96 19.19 -5.25 -7.63
C VAL A 96 20.44 -6.10 -7.58
N GLN A 97 20.46 -7.06 -6.67
CA GLN A 97 21.45 -8.12 -6.56
C GLN A 97 20.72 -9.44 -6.40
N THR A 98 21.04 -10.42 -7.23
CA THR A 98 20.38 -11.72 -7.27
C THR A 98 21.41 -12.82 -7.30
N ARG A 99 21.40 -13.69 -6.29
CA ARG A 99 22.11 -14.97 -6.35
C ARG A 99 21.25 -15.98 -7.12
N ILE A 100 21.85 -16.58 -8.13
CA ILE A 100 21.24 -17.58 -9.00
C ILE A 100 21.92 -18.92 -8.71
N ASP A 101 21.25 -19.80 -7.97
CA ASP A 101 21.77 -21.15 -7.72
C ASP A 101 21.62 -22.02 -8.99
N ASN A 102 22.67 -22.79 -9.31
CA ASN A 102 22.86 -23.61 -10.51
C ASN A 102 21.78 -24.71 -10.72
N GLY A 103 20.53 -24.35 -10.98
CA GLY A 103 19.50 -25.24 -11.54
C GLY A 103 18.32 -25.62 -10.64
N GLN A 104 18.13 -25.01 -9.47
CA GLN A 104 16.95 -25.25 -8.63
C GLN A 104 15.90 -24.12 -8.65
N GLY A 105 16.11 -23.06 -9.42
CA GLY A 105 15.17 -21.92 -9.47
C GLY A 105 15.11 -21.09 -8.18
N ASN A 106 15.95 -21.39 -7.18
CA ASN A 106 16.10 -20.57 -5.99
C ASN A 106 16.81 -19.26 -6.37
N LEU A 107 16.02 -18.20 -6.44
CA LEU A 107 16.50 -16.82 -6.60
C LEU A 107 16.51 -16.16 -5.23
N GLN A 108 17.66 -15.64 -4.81
CA GLN A 108 17.76 -14.76 -3.66
C GLN A 108 18.05 -13.36 -4.16
N THR A 109 17.03 -12.51 -4.16
CA THR A 109 17.13 -11.14 -4.65
C THR A 109 17.11 -10.15 -3.52
N LYS A 110 17.96 -9.13 -3.60
CA LYS A 110 17.97 -7.96 -2.74
C LYS A 110 17.88 -6.72 -3.62
N GLY A 111 17.20 -5.68 -3.15
CA GLY A 111 17.11 -4.45 -3.90
C GLY A 111 16.76 -3.22 -3.08
N ARG A 112 16.93 -2.08 -3.75
CA ARG A 112 16.51 -0.76 -3.27
C ARG A 112 15.99 0.04 -4.45
N PHE A 113 14.88 0.73 -4.29
CA PHE A 113 14.20 1.40 -5.39
C PHE A 113 13.58 2.73 -4.94
N THR A 114 13.61 3.72 -5.82
CA THR A 114 12.72 4.88 -5.74
C THR A 114 11.74 4.77 -6.89
N VAL A 115 10.45 4.74 -6.57
CA VAL A 115 9.35 4.57 -7.52
C VAL A 115 8.40 5.73 -7.41
N ASP A 116 8.21 6.44 -8.52
CA ASP A 116 7.19 7.45 -8.71
C ASP A 116 5.90 6.79 -9.20
N THR A 117 4.79 7.19 -8.59
CA THR A 117 3.42 6.76 -8.89
C THR A 117 2.56 7.99 -9.17
N ALA A 118 1.31 7.80 -9.63
CA ALA A 118 0.40 8.94 -9.78
C ALA A 118 0.13 9.70 -8.48
N PHE A 119 0.18 9.01 -7.34
CA PHE A 119 -0.18 9.57 -6.03
C PHE A 119 1.03 10.05 -5.22
N GLY A 120 2.24 9.60 -5.53
CA GLY A 120 3.42 9.99 -4.76
C GLY A 120 4.70 9.26 -5.12
N ARG A 121 5.74 9.51 -4.32
CA ARG A 121 7.05 8.87 -4.44
C ARG A 121 7.23 7.86 -3.31
N THR A 122 7.61 6.65 -3.66
CA THR A 122 7.91 5.56 -2.72
C THR A 122 9.39 5.22 -2.79
N ASN A 123 10.07 5.27 -1.65
CA ASN A 123 11.43 4.78 -1.48
C ASN A 123 11.37 3.42 -0.78
N VAL A 124 11.76 2.36 -1.48
CA VAL A 124 11.95 1.01 -0.95
C VAL A 124 13.38 0.90 -0.47
N GLN A 125 13.61 1.09 0.83
CA GLN A 125 14.96 1.08 1.43
C GLN A 125 15.57 -0.32 1.48
N ARG A 126 14.72 -1.35 1.51
CA ARG A 126 15.12 -2.75 1.51
C ARG A 126 14.02 -3.55 0.85
N PHE A 127 14.40 -4.31 -0.16
CA PHE A 127 13.61 -5.40 -0.72
C PHE A 127 14.43 -6.68 -0.62
N THR A 128 13.80 -7.78 -0.23
CA THR A 128 14.36 -9.13 -0.32
C THR A 128 13.34 -10.06 -0.94
N LEU A 129 13.79 -11.05 -1.71
CA LEU A 129 12.96 -12.13 -2.25
C LEU A 129 13.76 -13.42 -2.16
N GLN A 130 13.17 -14.46 -1.57
CA GLN A 130 13.73 -15.80 -1.47
C GLN A 130 12.58 -16.81 -1.48
N GLN A 131 12.62 -17.76 -2.41
CA GLN A 131 11.61 -18.85 -2.49
C GLN A 131 10.17 -18.32 -2.49
N ASP A 132 9.88 -17.39 -3.41
CA ASP A 132 8.60 -16.67 -3.56
C ASP A 132 8.20 -15.76 -2.39
N GLN A 133 8.88 -15.84 -1.24
CA GLN A 133 8.67 -14.95 -0.10
C GLN A 133 9.47 -13.67 -0.30
N TRP A 134 8.79 -12.53 -0.27
CA TRP A 134 9.42 -11.22 -0.33
C TRP A 134 9.17 -10.42 0.93
N GLN A 135 10.09 -9.52 1.25
CA GLN A 135 9.96 -8.56 2.33
C GLN A 135 10.37 -7.18 1.81
N ALA A 136 9.67 -6.14 2.24
CA ALA A 136 9.97 -4.77 1.89
C ALA A 136 9.86 -3.85 3.11
N LEU A 137 10.87 -2.99 3.27
CA LEU A 137 10.77 -1.77 4.05
C LEU A 137 10.66 -0.60 3.06
N ALA A 138 9.58 0.15 3.16
CA ALA A 138 9.29 1.26 2.27
C ALA A 138 8.86 2.53 3.03
N SER A 139 9.12 3.69 2.45
CA SER A 139 8.50 4.95 2.84
C SER A 139 7.87 5.64 1.63
N THR A 140 6.67 6.17 1.78
CA THR A 140 5.94 6.84 0.70
C THR A 140 5.58 8.26 1.11
N SER A 141 5.75 9.19 0.18
CA SER A 141 5.30 10.58 0.28
C SER A 141 4.24 10.85 -0.79
N ILE A 142 3.01 11.11 -0.35
CA ILE A 142 1.87 11.51 -1.17
C ILE A 142 1.71 13.01 -1.04
N ALA A 143 1.94 13.74 -2.14
CA ALA A 143 1.85 15.19 -2.16
C ALA A 143 0.40 15.70 -2.06
N ASN A 144 -0.56 14.91 -2.53
CA ASN A 144 -1.98 15.25 -2.53
C ASN A 144 -2.84 13.98 -2.43
N LEU A 145 -3.47 13.78 -1.27
CA LEU A 145 -4.39 12.68 -0.99
C LEU A 145 -5.63 12.69 -1.88
N GLY A 146 -5.99 13.84 -2.45
CA GLY A 146 -7.06 13.99 -3.44
C GLY A 146 -6.85 13.13 -4.70
N ARG A 147 -5.60 12.72 -4.98
CA ARG A 147 -5.28 11.79 -6.07
C ARG A 147 -5.65 10.34 -5.77
N LEU A 148 -5.74 9.96 -4.50
CA LEU A 148 -6.24 8.65 -4.09
C LEU A 148 -7.77 8.63 -4.05
N ALA A 149 -8.36 9.65 -3.43
CA ALA A 149 -9.79 9.88 -3.43
C ALA A 149 -10.08 11.38 -3.30
N PRO A 150 -10.95 11.96 -4.15
CA PRO A 150 -11.25 13.40 -4.10
C PRO A 150 -11.71 13.89 -2.72
N SER A 151 -12.45 13.07 -1.97
CA SER A 151 -12.90 13.37 -0.60
C SER A 151 -11.76 13.55 0.41
N LEU A 152 -10.56 13.03 0.11
CA LEU A 152 -9.38 13.16 0.96
C LEU A 152 -8.52 14.38 0.61
N ALA A 153 -8.83 15.11 -0.47
CA ALA A 153 -8.08 16.31 -0.86
C ALA A 153 -7.91 17.34 0.27
N PRO A 154 -8.92 17.60 1.13
CA PRO A 154 -8.78 18.53 2.26
C PRO A 154 -7.74 18.11 3.31
N LEU A 155 -7.38 16.82 3.37
CA LEU A 155 -6.35 16.32 4.30
C LEU A 155 -4.92 16.63 3.82
N GLY A 156 -4.78 17.09 2.57
CA GLY A 156 -3.51 17.54 2.00
C GLY A 156 -2.56 16.38 1.70
N ARG A 157 -1.37 16.42 2.30
CA ARG A 157 -0.29 15.44 2.07
C ARG A 157 -0.31 14.33 3.12
N ALA A 158 0.24 13.18 2.75
CA ALA A 158 0.53 12.10 3.69
C ALA A 158 1.95 11.58 3.49
N ASN A 159 2.61 11.22 4.57
CA ASN A 159 3.87 10.50 4.54
C ASN A 159 3.73 9.23 5.37
N GLY A 160 4.25 8.11 4.92
CA GLY A 160 4.20 6.89 5.71
C GLY A 160 5.37 5.97 5.50
N THR A 161 5.57 5.08 6.46
CA THR A 161 6.52 3.97 6.42
C THR A 161 5.75 2.66 6.57
N PHE A 162 6.20 1.63 5.86
CA PHE A 162 5.56 0.33 5.81
C PHE A 162 6.60 -0.78 5.88
N THR A 163 6.32 -1.80 6.68
CA THR A 163 7.02 -3.08 6.64
C THR A 163 6.03 -4.09 6.09
N LEU A 164 6.35 -4.68 4.95
CA LEU A 164 5.49 -5.60 4.22
C LEU A 164 6.23 -6.90 3.98
N ASP A 165 5.53 -8.01 4.15
CA ASP A 165 5.93 -9.35 3.80
C ASP A 165 4.92 -9.88 2.79
N GLY A 166 5.33 -10.71 1.84
CA GLY A 166 4.36 -11.32 0.94
C GLY A 166 4.90 -12.51 0.19
N ASN A 167 4.02 -13.16 -0.54
CA ASN A 167 4.33 -14.36 -1.30
C ASN A 167 3.89 -14.19 -2.76
N LEU A 168 4.79 -14.42 -3.71
CA LEU A 168 4.52 -14.26 -5.15
C LEU A 168 3.50 -15.27 -5.69
N THR A 169 3.45 -16.47 -5.09
CA THR A 169 2.61 -17.59 -5.52
C THR A 169 1.18 -17.45 -4.99
N THR A 170 1.01 -17.22 -3.68
CA THR A 170 -0.30 -17.03 -3.04
C THR A 170 -0.83 -15.61 -3.22
N LYS A 171 0.03 -14.66 -3.61
CA LYS A 171 -0.26 -13.23 -3.72
C LYS A 171 -0.75 -12.61 -2.41
N GLN A 172 -0.42 -13.25 -1.29
CA GLN A 172 -0.72 -12.73 0.04
C GLN A 172 0.33 -11.68 0.42
N ILE A 173 -0.12 -10.66 1.15
CA ILE A 173 0.72 -9.61 1.72
C ILE A 173 0.29 -9.41 3.18
N THR A 174 1.25 -9.36 4.08
CA THR A 174 1.04 -8.99 5.48
C THR A 174 1.93 -7.82 5.86
N GLY A 175 1.61 -7.08 6.92
CA GLY A 175 2.53 -6.07 7.40
C GLY A 175 1.97 -5.08 8.41
N SER A 176 2.68 -3.96 8.51
CA SER A 176 2.31 -2.82 9.34
C SER A 176 2.79 -1.52 8.71
N GLY A 177 2.21 -0.40 9.14
CA GLY A 177 2.63 0.91 8.70
C GLY A 177 2.32 2.02 9.69
N LEU A 178 3.05 3.12 9.55
CA LEU A 178 2.84 4.37 10.27
C LEU A 178 2.75 5.48 9.23
N ALA A 179 1.70 6.30 9.31
CA ALA A 179 1.51 7.45 8.45
C ALA A 179 1.26 8.72 9.26
N GLU A 180 1.76 9.83 8.76
CA GLU A 180 1.44 11.18 9.21
C GLU A 180 0.52 11.84 8.19
N MET A 181 -0.63 12.29 8.65
CA MET A 181 -1.59 13.05 7.83
C MET A 181 -2.52 13.87 8.71
N ALA A 182 -3.01 14.98 8.17
CA ALA A 182 -3.94 15.88 8.85
C ALA A 182 -3.51 16.29 10.28
N GLY A 183 -2.19 16.51 10.47
CA GLY A 183 -1.59 16.92 11.74
C GLY A 183 -1.49 15.83 12.81
N GLY A 184 -1.87 14.59 12.49
CA GLY A 184 -1.81 13.44 13.39
C GLY A 184 -1.06 12.26 12.82
N THR A 185 -1.12 11.15 13.55
CA THR A 185 -0.52 9.87 13.18
C THR A 185 -1.59 8.79 13.02
N ILE A 186 -1.39 7.92 12.05
CA ILE A 186 -2.21 6.73 11.78
C ILE A 186 -1.27 5.54 11.80
N THR A 187 -1.51 4.59 12.70
CA THR A 187 -0.82 3.30 12.71
C THR A 187 -1.75 2.26 12.11
N ALA A 188 -1.27 1.49 11.15
CA ALA A 188 -1.92 0.31 10.62
C ALA A 188 -1.13 -0.93 11.10
N GLU A 189 -1.78 -1.79 11.86
CA GLU A 189 -1.24 -3.05 12.38
C GLU A 189 -2.01 -4.20 11.74
N ASN A 190 -1.41 -5.39 11.75
CA ASN A 190 -2.03 -6.62 11.25
C ASN A 190 -2.63 -6.44 9.85
N ILE A 191 -1.94 -5.71 8.97
CA ILE A 191 -2.33 -5.59 7.57
C ILE A 191 -2.28 -7.00 6.99
N ALA A 192 -3.38 -7.43 6.40
CA ALA A 192 -3.50 -8.69 5.69
C ALA A 192 -4.24 -8.42 4.38
N ILE A 193 -3.64 -8.83 3.29
CA ILE A 193 -4.14 -8.66 1.93
C ILE A 193 -4.01 -10.01 1.24
N ASP A 194 -5.08 -10.47 0.62
CA ASP A 194 -5.08 -11.62 -0.27
C ASP A 194 -5.78 -11.24 -1.60
N PRO A 195 -5.89 -12.15 -2.59
CA PRO A 195 -6.51 -11.82 -3.87
C PRO A 195 -7.96 -11.35 -3.81
N GLN A 196 -8.70 -11.65 -2.74
CA GLN A 196 -10.13 -11.40 -2.61
C GLN A 196 -10.47 -10.40 -1.52
N THR A 197 -9.67 -10.32 -0.47
CA THR A 197 -9.98 -9.54 0.73
C THR A 197 -8.78 -8.79 1.27
N TRP A 198 -9.06 -7.82 2.12
CA TRP A 198 -8.06 -7.13 2.91
C TRP A 198 -8.61 -6.79 4.29
N ALA A 199 -7.71 -6.68 5.27
CA ALA A 199 -8.01 -6.26 6.63
C ALA A 199 -6.82 -5.54 7.26
N ALA A 200 -7.09 -4.69 8.25
CA ALA A 200 -6.10 -4.06 9.10
C ALA A 200 -6.71 -3.59 10.43
N GLU A 201 -5.87 -3.40 11.43
CA GLU A 201 -6.19 -2.67 12.65
C GLU A 201 -5.62 -1.27 12.57
N ILE A 202 -6.47 -0.26 12.70
CA ILE A 202 -6.09 1.14 12.58
C ILE A 202 -6.16 1.81 13.95
N LYS A 203 -5.09 2.54 14.30
CA LYS A 203 -5.05 3.45 15.43
C LYS A 203 -4.78 4.86 14.92
N THR A 204 -5.58 5.83 15.34
CA THR A 204 -5.34 7.24 15.05
C THR A 204 -4.97 7.97 16.33
N ARG A 205 -4.02 8.89 16.22
CA ARG A 205 -3.64 9.79 17.31
C ARG A 205 -3.54 11.21 16.78
N ASN A 206 -4.33 12.09 17.37
CA ASN A 206 -4.39 13.52 17.06
C ASN A 206 -4.71 13.86 15.58
N VAL A 207 -5.50 13.04 14.90
CA VAL A 207 -5.84 13.28 13.48
C VAL A 207 -6.94 14.32 13.39
N ASN A 208 -6.73 15.42 12.66
CA ASN A 208 -7.74 16.46 12.49
C ASN A 208 -8.71 16.10 11.35
N LEU A 209 -9.96 15.81 11.71
CA LEU A 209 -11.04 15.48 10.77
C LEU A 209 -11.83 16.72 10.31
N ALA A 210 -11.55 17.91 10.86
CA ALA A 210 -12.27 19.13 10.49
C ALA A 210 -12.26 19.42 8.97
N PRO A 211 -11.16 19.22 8.23
CA PRO A 211 -11.12 19.50 6.80
C PRO A 211 -12.06 18.62 5.97
N ILE A 212 -12.25 17.35 6.35
CA ILE A 212 -13.14 16.43 5.62
C ILE A 212 -14.61 16.55 6.05
N ALA A 213 -14.85 17.02 7.27
CA ALA A 213 -16.19 17.27 7.78
C ALA A 213 -16.67 18.72 7.52
N ASN A 214 -15.87 19.54 6.82
CA ASN A 214 -16.11 20.97 6.59
C ASN A 214 -16.43 21.74 7.88
N LEU A 215 -15.71 21.44 8.96
CA LEU A 215 -15.88 22.09 10.26
C LEU A 215 -14.94 23.28 10.37
N THR A 216 -15.43 24.39 10.93
CA THR A 216 -14.63 25.58 11.22
C THR A 216 -13.74 25.40 12.45
N SER A 217 -14.14 24.53 13.38
CA SER A 217 -13.37 24.20 14.58
C SER A 217 -12.56 22.90 14.38
N PRO A 218 -11.33 22.79 14.91
CA PRO A 218 -10.56 21.55 14.87
C PRO A 218 -11.34 20.38 15.49
N ALA A 219 -11.31 19.23 14.81
CA ALA A 219 -11.96 18.00 15.23
C ALA A 219 -10.89 16.91 15.37
N ILE A 220 -10.28 16.84 16.55
CA ILE A 220 -9.10 16.01 16.80
C ILE A 220 -9.53 14.62 17.23
N ALA A 221 -9.26 13.63 16.41
CA ALA A 221 -9.63 12.24 16.61
C ALA A 221 -8.48 11.41 17.21
N ASN A 222 -8.84 10.57 18.17
CA ASN A 222 -8.04 9.46 18.67
C ASN A 222 -8.92 8.21 18.65
N SER A 223 -8.60 7.21 17.84
CA SER A 223 -9.46 6.04 17.64
C SER A 223 -8.66 4.75 17.51
N SER A 224 -9.35 3.64 17.71
CA SER A 224 -8.85 2.30 17.40
C SER A 224 -9.98 1.49 16.80
N PHE A 225 -9.77 0.94 15.61
CA PHE A 225 -10.78 0.17 14.90
C PHE A 225 -10.16 -0.85 13.95
N ALA A 226 -10.82 -2.00 13.80
CA ALA A 226 -10.55 -2.93 12.72
C ALA A 226 -11.32 -2.50 11.47
N ILE A 227 -10.69 -2.66 10.30
CA ILE A 227 -11.28 -2.45 8.98
C ILE A 227 -11.03 -3.68 8.13
N ALA A 228 -12.03 -4.09 7.35
CA ALA A 228 -11.90 -5.15 6.37
C ALA A 228 -12.80 -4.90 5.16
N GLY A 229 -12.45 -5.47 4.01
CA GLY A 229 -13.26 -5.36 2.80
C GLY A 229 -12.85 -6.32 1.69
N LEU A 230 -13.57 -6.23 0.57
CA LEU A 230 -13.30 -6.99 -0.64
C LEU A 230 -12.31 -6.24 -1.56
N MET A 231 -11.54 -7.00 -2.34
CA MET A 231 -10.70 -6.45 -3.39
C MET A 231 -11.53 -6.00 -4.58
N GLY A 232 -11.23 -4.81 -5.11
CA GLY A 232 -11.87 -4.25 -6.30
C GLY A 232 -13.21 -3.54 -6.06
N ASP A 233 -13.80 -3.66 -4.88
CA ASP A 233 -15.02 -2.96 -4.48
C ASP A 233 -14.86 -2.43 -3.05
N VAL A 234 -14.59 -1.12 -2.93
CA VAL A 234 -14.44 -0.42 -1.66
C VAL A 234 -15.62 0.53 -1.51
N THR A 235 -16.75 -0.02 -1.07
CA THR A 235 -18.00 0.69 -0.83
C THR A 235 -18.45 0.46 0.61
N PRO A 236 -19.30 1.33 1.19
CA PRO A 236 -19.86 1.08 2.52
C PRO A 236 -20.49 -0.31 2.68
N GLU A 237 -21.04 -0.86 1.60
CA GLU A 237 -21.67 -2.18 1.54
C GLU A 237 -20.66 -3.33 1.64
N THR A 238 -19.46 -3.17 1.09
CA THR A 238 -18.40 -4.20 1.13
C THR A 238 -17.42 -4.02 2.28
N LEU A 239 -17.56 -2.94 3.04
CA LEU A 239 -16.70 -2.62 4.17
C LEU A 239 -17.29 -3.10 5.49
N THR A 240 -16.41 -3.67 6.32
CA THR A 240 -16.67 -3.87 7.74
C THR A 240 -15.75 -2.98 8.56
N LEU A 241 -16.31 -2.20 9.49
CA LEU A 241 -15.55 -1.43 10.47
C LEU A 241 -16.04 -1.76 11.86
N LYS A 242 -15.14 -1.99 12.82
CA LYS A 242 -15.49 -2.17 14.24
C LYS A 242 -14.48 -1.48 15.13
N GLY A 243 -14.94 -0.59 16.00
CA GLY A 243 -13.99 0.09 16.88
C GLY A 243 -14.61 1.05 17.87
N LYS A 244 -13.75 1.90 18.39
CA LYS A 244 -14.05 2.94 19.38
C LYS A 244 -13.16 4.16 19.18
N GLY A 245 -13.51 5.28 19.78
CA GLY A 245 -12.67 6.46 19.68
C GLY A 245 -13.19 7.66 20.45
N GLN A 246 -12.47 8.75 20.32
CA GLN A 246 -12.81 10.03 20.91
C GLN A 246 -12.51 11.13 19.90
N ILE A 247 -13.41 12.11 19.82
CA ILE A 247 -13.23 13.31 19.01
C ILE A 247 -13.32 14.51 19.95
N ARG A 248 -12.26 15.31 20.00
CA ARG A 248 -12.28 16.63 20.65
C ARG A 248 -12.67 17.68 19.61
N LEU A 249 -13.78 18.37 19.85
CA LEU A 249 -14.32 19.38 18.97
C LEU A 249 -14.47 20.70 19.73
N GLY A 250 -13.60 21.67 19.44
CA GLY A 250 -13.50 22.89 20.25
C GLY A 250 -13.17 22.56 21.72
N GLN A 251 -14.04 23.01 22.63
CA GLN A 251 -13.96 22.70 24.07
C GLN A 251 -14.69 21.40 24.46
N GLY A 252 -15.44 20.81 23.53
CA GLY A 252 -16.24 19.62 23.77
C GLY A 252 -15.54 18.32 23.41
N GLN A 253 -16.09 17.22 23.90
CA GLN A 253 -15.59 15.88 23.67
C GLN A 253 -16.74 14.94 23.30
N ILE A 254 -16.52 14.12 22.28
CA ILE A 254 -17.41 13.03 21.88
C ILE A 254 -16.65 11.74 22.13
N ALA A 255 -17.11 10.94 23.09
CA ALA A 255 -16.62 9.57 23.31
C ALA A 255 -17.51 8.60 22.54
N ILE A 256 -16.91 7.72 21.73
CA ILE A 256 -17.57 6.69 20.95
C ILE A 256 -17.18 5.35 21.55
N ASP A 257 -18.09 4.75 22.32
CA ASP A 257 -17.82 3.51 23.07
C ASP A 257 -17.67 2.32 22.13
N ARG A 258 -18.51 2.30 21.09
CA ARG A 258 -18.46 1.33 20.00
C ARG A 258 -19.10 1.93 18.75
N PHE A 259 -18.50 1.66 17.61
CA PHE A 259 -19.15 1.77 16.30
C PHE A 259 -18.93 0.50 15.49
N ASN A 260 -19.87 0.22 14.60
CA ASN A 260 -19.86 -0.86 13.64
C ASN A 260 -20.38 -0.32 12.29
N LEU A 261 -19.68 -0.60 11.21
CA LEU A 261 -20.20 -0.54 9.85
C LEU A 261 -20.22 -1.98 9.33
N GLN A 262 -21.36 -2.44 8.84
CA GLN A 262 -21.49 -3.71 8.15
C GLN A 262 -22.64 -3.63 7.16
N ASP A 263 -22.44 -4.09 5.93
CA ASP A 263 -23.45 -4.07 4.86
C ASP A 263 -24.06 -2.66 4.64
N GLY A 264 -23.22 -1.62 4.66
CA GLY A 264 -23.64 -0.22 4.53
C GLY A 264 -24.34 0.36 5.76
N ARG A 265 -24.57 -0.43 6.82
CA ARG A 265 -25.29 -0.01 8.02
C ARG A 265 -24.35 0.40 9.13
N TRP A 266 -24.44 1.68 9.50
CA TRP A 266 -23.76 2.23 10.66
C TRP A 266 -24.57 1.96 11.94
N GLN A 267 -23.90 1.47 12.97
CA GLN A 267 -24.45 1.26 14.31
C GLN A 267 -23.42 1.71 15.34
N GLY A 268 -23.85 2.33 16.43
CA GLY A 268 -22.92 2.74 17.48
C GLY A 268 -23.56 3.53 18.60
N GLY A 269 -22.79 3.72 19.66
CA GLY A 269 -23.13 4.56 20.80
C GLY A 269 -22.06 5.62 21.00
N ALA A 270 -22.50 6.86 21.24
CA ALA A 270 -21.62 7.96 21.54
C ALA A 270 -22.18 8.81 22.68
N THR A 271 -21.29 9.29 23.55
CA THR A 271 -21.57 10.24 24.62
C THR A 271 -20.88 11.56 24.29
N ALA A 272 -21.64 12.65 24.28
CA ALA A 272 -21.14 14.00 24.04
C ALA A 272 -21.13 14.81 25.34
N GLN A 273 -20.06 15.56 25.57
CA GLN A 273 -19.90 16.45 26.72
C GLN A 273 -19.36 17.80 26.27
N ASN A 274 -19.88 18.88 26.85
CA ASN A 274 -19.40 20.25 26.62
C ASN A 274 -19.36 20.69 25.14
N LEU A 275 -20.26 20.17 24.30
CA LEU A 275 -20.38 20.60 22.91
C LEU A 275 -21.07 21.98 22.85
N ASP A 276 -20.51 22.91 22.09
CA ASP A 276 -21.19 24.16 21.75
C ASP A 276 -22.20 23.90 20.61
N PRO A 277 -23.52 24.07 20.85
CA PRO A 277 -24.56 23.85 19.85
C PRO A 277 -24.42 24.70 18.59
N LYS A 278 -23.70 25.83 18.67
CA LYS A 278 -23.47 26.72 17.52
C LYS A 278 -22.40 26.19 16.57
N THR A 279 -21.44 25.40 17.09
CA THR A 279 -20.33 24.83 16.31
C THR A 279 -20.58 23.40 15.85
N PHE A 280 -21.50 22.69 16.51
CA PHE A 280 -21.86 21.32 16.17
C PHE A 280 -23.22 21.25 15.48
N LYS A 281 -23.21 21.29 14.15
CA LYS A 281 -24.37 20.87 13.33
C LYS A 281 -24.17 19.40 12.97
N LEU A 282 -24.94 18.50 13.56
CA LEU A 282 -24.92 17.07 13.21
C LEU A 282 -25.28 16.89 11.72
N PRO A 283 -24.38 16.38 10.87
CA PRO A 283 -24.74 15.95 9.52
C PRO A 283 -25.53 14.62 9.52
N PHE A 284 -25.54 13.88 10.63
CA PHE A 284 -25.89 12.45 10.68
C PHE A 284 -27.24 12.13 11.33
N ALA A 285 -28.06 13.13 11.67
CA ALA A 285 -29.30 12.92 12.42
C ALA A 285 -30.39 12.11 11.68
N GLN A 286 -30.18 11.75 10.40
CA GLN A 286 -31.19 11.05 9.60
C GLN A 286 -31.03 9.52 9.56
N ASN A 287 -29.91 8.93 10.01
CA ASN A 287 -29.66 7.47 9.86
C ASN A 287 -29.20 6.73 11.13
N LEU A 288 -29.09 7.40 12.28
CA LEU A 288 -28.91 6.69 13.55
C LEU A 288 -30.30 6.41 14.12
N GLY A 289 -30.78 5.17 13.98
CA GLY A 289 -32.01 4.66 14.60
C GLY A 289 -31.93 4.55 16.14
N GLY A 290 -31.17 5.42 16.80
CA GLY A 290 -31.08 5.53 18.25
C GLY A 290 -32.03 6.61 18.73
N SER A 291 -33.01 6.22 19.53
CA SER A 291 -33.84 7.14 20.30
C SER A 291 -32.95 8.08 21.13
N SER A 292 -33.14 9.38 20.93
CA SER A 292 -32.54 10.42 21.74
C SER A 292 -33.00 10.29 23.20
N PRO A 293 -32.11 10.24 24.22
CA PRO A 293 -32.51 10.52 25.59
C PRO A 293 -32.85 12.01 25.66
N GLY A 294 -34.11 12.30 25.98
CA GLY A 294 -34.75 13.60 25.77
C GLY A 294 -33.97 14.80 26.28
N VAL A 295 -33.73 15.75 25.37
CA VAL A 295 -33.61 17.17 25.72
C VAL A 295 -35.03 17.66 25.94
N ARG A 296 -35.44 17.85 27.20
CA ARG A 296 -36.68 18.57 27.53
C ARG A 296 -36.48 20.04 27.14
N PRO A 297 -37.34 20.61 26.27
CA PRO A 297 -37.20 21.98 25.81
C PRO A 297 -37.87 22.96 26.78
N ASP A 298 -37.55 22.91 28.09
CA ASP A 298 -38.16 23.83 29.07
C ASP A 298 -37.19 24.23 30.19
N GLN A 299 -36.07 24.91 29.91
CA GLN A 299 -35.44 25.79 30.90
C GLN A 299 -34.81 27.02 30.23
N LYS A 300 -35.48 28.17 30.40
CA LYS A 300 -34.87 29.50 30.26
C LYS A 300 -33.90 29.72 31.42
N LEU A 301 -32.70 30.20 31.13
CA LEU A 301 -32.00 31.32 31.77
C LEU A 301 -30.81 31.72 30.87
#